data_AF-A0A4Y2KEQ7-F1
#
_entry.id   AF-A0A4Y2KEQ7-F1
#
_cell.length_a   1.000
_cell.length_b   1.000
_cell.length_c   1.000
_cell.angle_alpha   90.00
_cell.angle_beta   90.00
_cell.angle_gamma   90.00
#
_symmetry.space_group_name_H-M   'P 1'
#
loop_
_entity.id
_entity.type
_entity.pdbx_description
1 polymer ?
#
loop_
_entity_poly.entity_id
_entity_poly.type
_entity_poly.pdbx_seq_one_letter_code
_entity_poly.pdbx_strand_id
1 'polypeptide(L)'
;MFSYIGLVVYLILSSGVNAKSNFTEDKSNVLDSWMKLDKSLKGATQSMMKYVMPMIMESTSQVNLSQECMLEVFHLVAGLRNLKKWAFSFVDSTAKGMDGVLSGTFSSFGVYDQCLETIVPNPKKKEEILFQGQYCMIDFRFPLPPKTKRYRLHDRLDDLQNFTGTEVMKFFSTKVHLMYYAPMKLGICIPSGCTEDDLMSILIFVAENYKFDAEIAHCEIKQKEHTVSGVQVFAVVAICVLASFLILGTWIEMSYEPIHSPSKYLGNRILLSFSAISNFKRLIRTKTSNENLRCLHGIQFFTITWVVYGHAYLYPGMFSTNYSTMFRMPDVTSQPVAQMIVNGSEAIDTFLFIGGMLVCYLTVKRVKFEKKSFNIFSFIFYKLWRIAPVLYFILLISTLGPLLGSGPVFHETMRDSVYSCFQSWWQNALFINNFFHAKEMCLEHTWFVSCELQLYLLSIFVIFPLIWSKKIGMALNALIVVGSVVYTGVVTYFFDLSPTVTITHLNPDDERVFF
;
A
#
# COMPACT_ATOMS: atom_id res chain seq x y z
N MET A 1 9.10 27.53 4.96
CA MET A 1 9.08 27.52 3.48
C MET A 1 7.62 27.53 3.02
N PHE A 2 6.93 28.67 3.19
CA PHE A 2 5.57 28.85 2.70
C PHE A 2 5.61 29.03 1.19
N SER A 3 4.70 28.38 0.46
CA SER A 3 4.61 28.37 -1.01
C SER A 3 5.08 29.69 -1.62
N TYR A 4 6.17 29.67 -2.40
CA TYR A 4 6.67 30.85 -3.14
C TYR A 4 5.53 31.53 -3.92
N ILE A 5 4.64 30.73 -4.51
CA ILE A 5 3.44 31.19 -5.22
C ILE A 5 2.45 31.82 -4.24
N GLY A 6 2.18 31.19 -3.10
CA GLY A 6 1.32 31.76 -2.04
C GLY A 6 1.83 33.09 -1.51
N LEU A 7 3.15 33.26 -1.35
CA LEU A 7 3.75 34.52 -0.89
C LEU A 7 3.70 35.59 -1.99
N VAL A 8 3.92 35.23 -3.26
CA VAL A 8 3.76 36.15 -4.40
C VAL A 8 2.30 36.60 -4.53
N VAL A 9 1.33 35.68 -4.40
CA VAL A 9 -0.11 36.01 -4.38
C VAL A 9 -0.43 36.91 -3.19
N TYR A 10 0.08 36.61 -2.00
CA TYR A 10 -0.09 37.45 -0.82
C TYR A 10 0.50 38.86 -1.01
N LEU A 11 1.67 38.99 -1.63
CA LEU A 11 2.29 40.28 -1.96
C LEU A 11 1.45 41.07 -2.98
N ILE A 12 0.87 40.39 -3.98
CA ILE A 12 -0.05 41.01 -4.94
C ILE A 12 -1.32 41.48 -4.23
N LEU A 13 -1.94 40.63 -3.41
CA LEU A 13 -3.17 40.96 -2.68
C LEU A 13 -2.95 42.09 -1.68
N SER A 14 -1.88 42.05 -0.89
CA SER A 14 -1.51 43.09 0.08
C SER A 14 -1.20 44.43 -0.59
N SER A 15 -0.61 44.42 -1.79
CA SER A 15 -0.43 45.64 -2.60
C SER A 15 -1.74 46.20 -3.17
N GLY A 16 -2.80 45.40 -3.22
CA GLY A 16 -4.14 45.76 -3.73
C GLY A 16 -5.17 46.19 -2.68
N VAL A 17 -4.90 46.04 -1.37
CA VAL A 17 -5.89 46.30 -0.28
C VAL A 17 -6.37 47.76 -0.21
N ASN A 18 -5.69 48.71 -0.87
CA ASN A 18 -6.15 50.10 -0.95
C ASN A 18 -7.04 50.42 -2.17
N ALA A 19 -7.36 49.45 -3.04
CA ALA A 19 -8.21 49.68 -4.20
C ALA A 19 -9.68 49.35 -3.88
N LYS A 20 -10.48 50.36 -3.50
CA LYS A 20 -11.94 50.29 -3.62
C LYS A 20 -12.30 50.15 -5.11
N SER A 21 -12.61 48.95 -5.59
CA SER A 21 -13.19 48.78 -6.92
C SER A 21 -14.71 48.88 -6.83
N ASN A 22 -15.24 50.06 -7.18
CA ASN A 22 -16.57 50.11 -7.76
C ASN A 22 -16.48 49.37 -9.09
N PHE A 23 -17.06 48.18 -9.18
CA PHE A 23 -17.28 47.46 -10.45
C PHE A 23 -18.36 48.21 -11.24
N THR A 24 -18.06 49.44 -11.67
CA THR A 24 -18.80 50.08 -12.74
C THR A 24 -18.37 49.44 -14.04
N GLU A 25 -19.36 49.11 -14.85
CA GLU A 25 -19.35 48.42 -16.14
C GLU A 25 -18.60 49.21 -17.24
N ASP A 26 -17.40 49.68 -16.93
CA ASP A 26 -16.53 50.35 -17.88
C ASP A 26 -15.70 49.26 -18.57
N LYS A 27 -15.91 49.09 -19.88
CA LYS A 27 -15.08 48.28 -20.78
C LYS A 27 -13.68 48.88 -20.93
N SER A 28 -13.10 49.38 -19.83
CA SER A 28 -11.68 49.65 -19.70
C SER A 28 -10.94 48.38 -20.15
N ASN A 29 -10.06 48.56 -21.12
CA ASN A 29 -9.54 47.52 -21.99
C ASN A 29 -9.08 46.32 -21.15
N VAL A 30 -9.70 45.15 -21.32
CA VAL A 30 -9.35 43.92 -20.58
C VAL A 30 -7.84 43.68 -20.65
N LEU A 31 -7.23 43.99 -21.81
CA LEU A 31 -5.79 43.97 -22.02
C LEU A 31 -4.99 44.83 -21.03
N ASP A 32 -5.42 46.06 -20.76
CA ASP A 32 -4.72 46.97 -19.83
C ASP A 32 -4.77 46.44 -18.39
N SER A 33 -5.86 45.79 -18.00
CA SER A 33 -5.99 45.13 -16.70
C SER A 33 -5.03 43.94 -16.59
N TRP A 34 -4.93 43.11 -17.63
CA TRP A 34 -3.94 42.02 -17.69
C TRP A 34 -2.49 42.52 -17.70
N MET A 35 -2.19 43.61 -18.40
CA MET A 35 -0.85 44.22 -18.40
C MET A 35 -0.48 44.81 -17.03
N LYS A 36 -1.44 45.42 -16.31
CA LYS A 36 -1.24 45.86 -14.92
C LYS A 36 -0.95 44.68 -13.98
N LEU A 37 -1.68 43.57 -14.14
CA LEU A 37 -1.44 42.33 -13.39
C LEU A 37 -0.04 41.76 -13.67
N ASP A 38 0.37 41.67 -14.94
CA ASP A 38 1.72 41.20 -15.32
C ASP A 38 2.82 42.08 -14.72
N LYS A 39 2.65 43.41 -14.74
CA LYS A 39 3.60 44.33 -14.12
C LYS A 39 3.67 44.15 -12.60
N SER A 40 2.53 43.92 -11.95
CA SER A 40 2.46 43.67 -10.51
C SER A 40 3.13 42.33 -10.15
N LEU A 41 2.88 41.30 -10.95
CA LEU A 41 3.52 39.99 -10.82
C LEU A 41 5.04 40.08 -10.97
N LYS A 42 5.53 40.83 -11.96
CA LYS A 42 6.97 41.11 -12.14
C LYS A 42 7.57 41.80 -10.91
N GLY A 43 6.89 42.83 -10.39
CA GLY A 43 7.34 43.56 -9.20
C GLY A 43 7.39 42.69 -7.94
N ALA A 44 6.34 41.89 -7.71
CA ALA A 44 6.27 40.96 -6.58
C ALA A 44 7.35 39.88 -6.67
N THR A 45 7.55 39.31 -7.85
CA THR A 45 8.59 38.29 -8.11
C THR A 45 9.98 38.86 -7.87
N GLN A 46 10.28 40.06 -8.38
CA GLN A 46 11.58 40.71 -8.14
C GLN A 46 11.82 40.99 -6.66
N SER A 47 10.79 41.42 -5.93
CA SER A 47 10.88 41.68 -4.49
C SER A 47 11.14 40.39 -3.71
N MET A 48 10.44 39.32 -4.05
CA MET A 48 10.64 38.00 -3.43
C MET A 48 12.05 37.45 -3.71
N MET A 49 12.54 37.56 -4.95
CA MET A 49 13.87 37.10 -5.33
C MET A 49 14.99 37.82 -4.55
N LYS A 50 14.79 39.07 -4.11
CA LYS A 50 15.76 39.75 -3.23
C LYS A 50 15.93 39.08 -1.87
N TYR A 51 14.88 38.44 -1.35
CA TYR A 51 14.93 37.70 -0.08
C TYR A 51 15.41 36.26 -0.25
N VAL A 52 15.00 35.60 -1.34
CA VAL A 52 15.29 34.18 -1.58
C VAL A 52 16.71 33.96 -2.10
N MET A 53 17.24 34.86 -2.94
CA MET A 53 18.56 34.69 -3.58
C MET A 53 19.71 34.55 -2.56
N PRO A 54 19.80 35.36 -1.49
CA PRO A 54 20.84 35.19 -0.47
C PRO A 54 20.78 33.83 0.22
N MET A 55 19.56 33.35 0.55
CA MET A 55 19.36 32.05 1.20
C MET A 55 19.79 30.89 0.30
N ILE A 56 19.47 30.96 -1.00
CA ILE A 56 19.95 29.96 -1.97
C ILE A 56 21.47 30.00 -2.05
N MET A 57 22.08 31.19 -2.20
CA MET A 57 23.53 31.33 -2.30
C MET A 57 24.26 30.79 -1.06
N GLU A 58 23.76 31.13 0.13
CA GLU A 58 24.29 30.63 1.41
C GLU A 58 24.20 29.11 1.49
N SER A 59 23.02 28.55 1.18
CA SER A 59 22.81 27.09 1.20
C SER A 59 23.72 26.37 0.18
N THR A 60 23.83 26.88 -1.05
CA THR A 60 24.70 26.30 -2.08
C THR A 60 26.20 26.46 -1.78
N SER A 61 26.58 27.42 -0.92
CA SER A 61 27.98 27.62 -0.54
C SER A 61 28.44 26.69 0.59
N GLN A 62 27.51 26.25 1.43
CA GLN A 62 27.77 25.39 2.58
C GLN A 62 27.57 23.90 2.26
N VAL A 63 26.83 23.60 1.19
CA VAL A 63 26.55 22.23 0.73
C VAL A 63 27.44 21.90 -0.48
N ASN A 64 28.10 20.75 -0.44
CA ASN A 64 28.91 20.27 -1.56
C ASN A 64 28.03 19.58 -2.60
N LEU A 65 27.57 20.34 -3.59
CA LEU A 65 26.70 19.86 -4.67
C LEU A 65 27.50 19.51 -5.93
N SER A 66 26.99 18.56 -6.71
CA SER A 66 27.51 18.25 -8.04
C SER A 66 27.43 19.48 -8.95
N GLN A 67 28.40 19.57 -9.86
CA GLN A 67 28.48 20.71 -10.79
C GLN A 67 27.24 20.80 -11.70
N GLU A 68 26.70 19.65 -12.09
CA GLU A 68 25.50 19.54 -12.92
C GLU A 68 24.26 20.03 -12.18
N CYS A 69 24.03 19.55 -10.94
CA CYS A 69 22.94 20.02 -10.09
C CYS A 69 22.99 21.54 -9.86
N MET A 70 24.17 22.09 -9.54
CA MET A 70 24.32 23.54 -9.35
C MET A 70 23.95 24.34 -10.60
N LEU A 71 24.43 23.93 -11.77
CA LEU A 71 24.11 24.60 -13.04
C LEU A 71 22.61 24.61 -13.32
N GLU A 72 21.93 23.49 -13.13
CA GLU A 72 20.48 23.38 -13.35
C GLU A 72 19.68 24.19 -12.33
N VAL A 73 20.10 24.21 -11.06
CA VAL A 73 19.50 25.06 -10.02
C VAL A 73 19.64 26.54 -10.39
N PHE A 74 20.80 26.98 -10.89
CA PHE A 74 20.97 28.36 -11.35
C PHE A 74 20.09 28.68 -12.57
N HIS A 75 19.92 27.74 -13.50
CA HIS A 75 18.98 27.87 -14.60
C HIS A 75 17.54 28.03 -14.10
N LEU A 76 17.12 27.21 -13.12
CA LEU A 76 15.81 27.28 -12.50
C LEU A 76 15.57 28.65 -11.84
N VAL A 77 16.53 29.14 -11.07
CA VAL A 77 16.49 30.46 -10.43
C VAL A 77 16.36 31.59 -11.47
N ALA A 78 17.12 31.52 -12.56
CA ALA A 78 17.01 32.46 -13.66
C ALA A 78 15.64 32.37 -14.37
N GLY A 79 15.07 31.18 -14.49
CA GLY A 79 13.72 30.94 -15.01
C GLY A 79 12.64 31.58 -14.14
N LEU A 80 12.73 31.43 -12.81
CA LEU A 80 11.81 32.04 -11.84
C LEU A 80 11.85 33.57 -11.91
N ARG A 81 13.04 34.16 -11.95
CA ARG A 81 13.23 35.61 -12.10
C ARG A 81 12.60 36.16 -13.38
N ASN A 82 12.59 35.35 -14.44
CA ASN A 82 12.06 35.72 -15.75
C ASN A 82 10.62 35.26 -16.00
N LEU A 83 9.89 34.82 -14.95
CA LEU A 83 8.49 34.39 -15.05
C LEU A 83 8.26 33.29 -16.10
N LYS A 84 9.20 32.36 -16.24
CA LYS A 84 9.06 31.25 -17.18
C LYS A 84 8.10 30.20 -16.62
N LYS A 85 7.13 29.76 -17.43
CA LYS A 85 6.16 28.72 -17.07
C LYS A 85 6.83 27.47 -16.51
N TRP A 86 7.84 26.93 -17.19
CA TRP A 86 8.52 25.70 -16.77
C TRP A 86 9.17 25.84 -15.38
N ALA A 87 9.72 27.02 -15.05
CA ALA A 87 10.37 27.25 -13.77
C ALA A 87 9.33 27.33 -12.63
N PHE A 88 8.19 27.96 -12.91
CA PHE A 88 7.06 27.94 -11.99
C PHE A 88 6.48 26.54 -11.82
N SER A 89 6.50 25.68 -12.85
CA SER A 89 6.08 24.29 -12.70
C SER A 89 6.89 23.53 -11.65
N PHE A 90 8.22 23.67 -11.57
CA PHE A 90 9.03 23.02 -10.52
C PHE A 90 8.55 23.41 -9.10
N VAL A 91 8.35 24.70 -8.87
CA VAL A 91 7.97 25.25 -7.57
C VAL A 91 6.51 24.93 -7.23
N ASP A 92 5.65 24.92 -8.24
CA ASP A 92 4.22 24.60 -8.10
C ASP A 92 3.99 23.10 -7.83
N SER A 93 4.82 22.24 -8.43
CA SER A 93 4.80 20.79 -8.22
C SER A 93 5.37 20.35 -6.88
N THR A 94 6.20 21.17 -6.24
CA THR A 94 6.76 20.87 -4.91
C THR A 94 5.70 20.99 -3.82
N ALA A 95 5.80 20.14 -2.80
CA ALA A 95 4.95 20.12 -1.62
C ALA A 95 4.85 21.51 -0.99
N LYS A 96 3.62 21.95 -0.78
CA LYS A 96 3.28 23.25 -0.18
C LYS A 96 2.91 23.04 1.30
N GLY A 97 2.52 24.13 1.96
CA GLY A 97 1.97 24.05 3.31
C GLY A 97 0.86 23.00 3.39
N MET A 98 0.84 22.26 4.50
CA MET A 98 -0.15 21.20 4.71
C MET A 98 -1.47 21.83 5.16
N ASP A 99 -2.56 21.53 4.46
CA ASP A 99 -3.89 21.96 4.86
C ASP A 99 -4.46 21.02 5.91
N GLY A 100 -4.90 21.56 7.05
CA GLY A 100 -5.51 20.76 8.10
C GLY A 100 -4.52 20.01 9.00
N VAL A 101 -3.37 20.62 9.32
CA VAL A 101 -2.38 20.06 10.28
C VAL A 101 -3.04 19.65 11.61
N LEU A 102 -3.95 20.48 12.15
CA LEU A 102 -4.68 20.16 13.39
C LEU A 102 -5.68 19.00 13.23
N SER A 103 -6.07 18.68 12.00
CA SER A 103 -6.89 17.50 11.66
C SER A 103 -6.03 16.27 11.37
N GLY A 104 -4.70 16.39 11.46
CA GLY A 104 -3.75 15.31 11.21
C GLY A 104 -3.23 15.25 9.77
N THR A 105 -3.44 16.25 8.92
CA THR A 105 -2.79 16.25 7.59
C THR A 105 -1.34 16.73 7.73
N PHE A 106 -0.41 15.78 7.87
CA PHE A 106 1.02 16.05 8.07
C PHE A 106 1.92 15.70 6.87
N SER A 107 1.32 15.19 5.81
CA SER A 107 2.04 14.84 4.58
C SER A 107 1.48 15.65 3.42
N SER A 108 2.37 16.08 2.52
CA SER A 108 2.02 16.77 1.28
C SER A 108 2.87 16.20 0.16
N PHE A 109 2.23 15.56 -0.81
CA PHE A 109 2.93 14.86 -1.90
C PHE A 109 3.33 15.77 -3.06
N GLY A 110 2.95 17.05 -3.06
CA GLY A 110 3.11 17.90 -4.23
C GLY A 110 2.28 17.42 -5.43
N VAL A 111 2.59 17.92 -6.62
CA VAL A 111 1.93 17.55 -7.89
C VAL A 111 2.90 16.67 -8.70
N TYR A 112 2.80 15.36 -8.50
CA TYR A 112 3.68 14.36 -9.08
C TYR A 112 3.77 14.43 -10.61
N ASP A 113 2.65 14.35 -11.32
CA ASP A 113 2.63 14.33 -12.79
C ASP A 113 3.19 15.62 -13.40
N GLN A 114 2.86 16.78 -12.81
CA GLN A 114 3.36 18.07 -13.25
C GLN A 114 4.87 18.17 -13.08
N CYS A 115 5.45 17.59 -12.02
CA CYS A 115 6.90 17.53 -11.86
C CYS A 115 7.56 16.75 -13.00
N LEU A 116 7.12 15.51 -13.22
CA LEU A 116 7.69 14.61 -14.22
C LEU A 116 7.50 15.09 -15.66
N GLU A 117 6.44 15.86 -15.93
CA GLU A 117 6.18 16.45 -17.25
C GLU A 117 6.91 17.78 -17.49
N THR A 118 7.60 18.32 -16.48
CA THR A 118 8.32 19.58 -16.62
C THR A 118 9.63 19.35 -17.38
N ILE A 119 9.67 19.84 -18.62
CA ILE A 119 10.84 19.74 -19.51
C ILE A 119 11.41 21.13 -19.76
N VAL A 120 12.73 21.27 -19.61
CA VAL A 120 13.44 22.53 -19.89
C VAL A 120 14.17 22.41 -21.23
N PRO A 121 13.75 23.16 -22.26
CA PRO A 121 14.37 23.08 -23.57
C PRO A 121 15.73 23.79 -23.58
N ASN A 122 16.69 23.27 -24.35
CA ASN A 122 17.99 23.90 -24.52
C ASN A 122 17.85 25.20 -25.35
N PRO A 123 18.30 26.36 -24.82
CA PRO A 123 18.21 27.64 -25.53
C PRO A 123 18.94 27.68 -26.88
N LYS A 124 20.00 26.87 -27.04
CA LYS A 124 20.85 26.83 -28.24
C LYS A 124 20.35 25.80 -29.27
N LYS A 125 19.68 24.75 -28.83
CA LYS A 125 19.14 23.66 -29.66
C LYS A 125 17.75 23.28 -29.15
N LYS A 126 16.70 23.87 -29.74
CA LYS A 126 15.32 23.70 -29.24
C LYS A 126 14.82 22.24 -29.22
N GLU A 127 15.44 21.35 -29.99
CA GLU A 127 15.10 19.91 -30.03
C GLU A 127 15.80 19.09 -28.94
N GLU A 128 16.78 19.66 -28.24
CA GLU A 128 17.52 19.01 -27.16
C GLU A 128 16.95 19.44 -25.80
N ILE A 129 16.68 18.47 -24.94
CA ILE A 129 16.26 18.72 -23.56
C ILE A 129 17.51 19.09 -22.77
N LEU A 130 17.48 20.24 -22.08
CA LEU A 130 18.56 20.65 -21.19
C LEU A 130 18.52 19.82 -19.90
N PHE A 131 17.35 19.78 -19.26
CA PHE A 131 17.05 18.93 -18.10
C PHE A 131 15.53 18.80 -17.91
N GLN A 132 15.10 17.90 -17.04
CA GLN A 132 13.69 17.68 -16.73
C GLN A 132 13.45 17.60 -15.22
N GLY A 133 12.17 17.54 -14.82
CA GLY A 133 11.79 17.36 -13.43
C GLY A 133 12.04 15.94 -12.93
N GLN A 134 12.63 15.87 -11.75
CA GLN A 134 12.79 14.68 -10.93
C GLN A 134 11.95 14.85 -9.66
N TYR A 135 11.00 13.95 -9.48
CA TYR A 135 10.16 13.92 -8.30
C TYR A 135 10.86 13.13 -7.20
N CYS A 136 11.03 13.70 -6.01
CA CYS A 136 11.59 13.00 -4.86
C CYS A 136 10.63 13.03 -3.67
N MET A 137 10.47 11.90 -3.02
CA MET A 137 9.71 11.75 -1.79
C MET A 137 10.66 11.74 -0.60
N ILE A 138 10.44 12.64 0.35
CA ILE A 138 11.25 12.79 1.57
C ILE A 138 10.40 12.40 2.78
N ASP A 139 10.97 11.54 3.61
CA ASP A 139 10.44 11.17 4.91
C ASP A 139 11.09 12.04 5.98
N PHE A 140 10.27 12.79 6.71
CA PHE A 140 10.68 13.73 7.74
C PHE A 140 10.18 13.28 9.11
N ARG A 141 11.08 13.24 10.09
CA ARG A 141 10.79 12.80 11.46
C ARG A 141 11.22 13.87 12.47
N PHE A 142 10.35 14.16 13.43
CA PHE A 142 10.74 14.92 14.62
C PHE A 142 11.79 14.14 15.42
N PRO A 143 12.68 14.81 16.15
CA PRO A 143 13.61 14.15 17.04
C PRO A 143 12.82 13.44 18.13
N LEU A 144 12.66 12.14 17.96
CA LEU A 144 11.99 11.27 18.92
C LEU A 144 13.04 10.58 19.79
N PRO A 145 12.78 10.39 21.09
CA PRO A 145 13.67 9.61 21.93
C PRO A 145 13.83 8.19 21.34
N PRO A 146 14.97 7.53 21.56
CA PRO A 146 15.14 6.14 21.16
C PRO A 146 14.02 5.30 21.78
N LYS A 147 13.49 4.39 20.97
CA LYS A 147 12.29 3.63 21.30
C LYS A 147 12.60 2.54 22.32
N THR A 148 12.55 2.87 23.60
CA THR A 148 12.90 1.96 24.69
C THR A 148 11.78 0.99 25.08
N LYS A 149 10.53 1.24 24.66
CA LYS A 149 9.36 0.42 24.98
C LYS A 149 8.32 0.38 23.86
N ARG A 150 7.41 -0.59 23.92
CA ARG A 150 6.22 -0.67 23.03
C ARG A 150 5.27 0.49 23.37
N TYR A 151 4.96 1.33 22.38
CA TYR A 151 3.96 2.39 22.51
C TYR A 151 2.69 1.98 21.78
N ARG A 152 1.53 2.05 22.42
CA ARG A 152 0.22 1.85 21.79
C ARG A 152 -0.26 3.13 21.10
N LEU A 153 -1.26 3.01 20.23
CA LEU A 153 -1.95 4.16 19.61
C LEU A 153 -2.41 5.23 20.62
N HIS A 154 -2.83 4.81 21.81
CA HIS A 154 -3.35 5.69 22.87
C HIS A 154 -2.27 6.21 23.83
N ASP A 155 -1.04 5.71 23.74
CA ASP A 155 0.01 6.06 24.67
C ASP A 155 0.55 7.47 24.40
N ARG A 156 1.27 8.03 25.37
CA ARG A 156 1.99 9.30 25.23
C ARG A 156 3.46 9.07 25.54
N LEU A 157 4.33 9.85 24.91
CA LEU A 157 5.75 9.87 25.28
C LEU A 157 5.92 10.37 26.70
N ASP A 158 6.63 9.62 27.53
CA ASP A 158 6.87 9.95 28.94
C ASP A 158 7.51 11.34 29.09
N ASP A 159 8.53 11.63 28.27
CA ASP A 159 9.26 12.91 28.25
C ASP A 159 8.37 14.12 27.93
N LEU A 160 7.22 13.91 27.28
CA LEU A 160 6.32 14.97 26.82
C LEU A 160 5.00 15.04 27.59
N GLN A 161 4.79 14.21 28.61
CA GLN A 161 3.54 14.21 29.38
C GLN A 161 3.30 15.56 30.09
N ASN A 162 4.37 16.18 30.58
CA ASN A 162 4.35 17.46 31.32
C ASN A 162 4.76 18.66 30.46
N PHE A 163 4.63 18.58 29.14
CA PHE A 163 5.02 19.66 28.26
C PHE A 163 4.17 20.93 28.51
N THR A 164 4.81 22.02 28.94
CA THR A 164 4.18 23.31 29.31
C THR A 164 4.27 24.38 28.20
N GLY A 165 4.32 23.96 26.94
CA GLY A 165 4.34 24.89 25.81
C GLY A 165 2.95 25.46 25.48
N THR A 166 2.85 26.10 24.32
CA THR A 166 1.59 26.63 23.79
C THR A 166 0.56 25.52 23.56
N GLU A 167 -0.72 25.87 23.52
CA GLU A 167 -1.82 24.92 23.34
C GLU A 167 -1.65 24.04 22.09
N VAL A 168 -1.21 24.65 20.99
CA VAL A 168 -0.92 23.96 19.72
C VAL A 168 0.20 22.93 19.89
N MET A 169 1.29 23.30 20.56
CA MET A 169 2.42 22.38 20.77
C MET A 169 2.07 21.28 21.78
N LYS A 170 1.22 21.58 22.77
CA LYS A 170 0.68 20.58 23.70
C LYS A 170 -0.23 19.59 22.99
N PHE A 171 -1.02 20.03 22.02
CA PHE A 171 -1.79 19.11 21.17
C PHE A 171 -0.87 18.15 20.42
N PHE A 172 0.16 18.66 19.74
CA PHE A 172 1.11 17.81 19.01
C PHE A 172 1.93 16.88 19.91
N SER A 173 2.32 17.33 21.10
CA SER A 173 3.09 16.50 22.04
C SER A 173 2.32 15.23 22.46
N THR A 174 0.98 15.26 22.45
CA THR A 174 0.15 14.08 22.75
C THR A 174 0.02 13.08 21.60
N LYS A 175 0.44 13.44 20.38
CA LYS A 175 0.26 12.64 19.16
C LYS A 175 1.58 12.32 18.46
N VAL A 176 2.70 12.89 18.92
CA VAL A 176 4.00 12.75 18.24
C VAL A 176 4.53 11.30 18.23
N HIS A 177 4.09 10.43 19.15
CA HIS A 177 4.42 9.00 19.14
C HIS A 177 3.89 8.28 17.89
N LEU A 178 2.85 8.82 17.23
CA LEU A 178 2.34 8.28 15.97
C LEU A 178 3.40 8.37 14.84
N MET A 179 4.37 9.26 14.97
CA MET A 179 5.45 9.42 13.99
C MET A 179 6.47 8.27 13.99
N TYR A 180 6.45 7.39 15.00
CA TYR A 180 7.19 6.12 14.92
C TYR A 180 6.59 5.15 13.90
N TYR A 181 5.34 5.36 13.48
CA TYR A 181 4.60 4.45 12.61
C TYR A 181 4.51 4.95 11.17
N ALA A 182 4.30 6.25 11.02
CA ALA A 182 4.30 6.92 9.73
C ALA A 182 5.19 8.15 9.86
N PRO A 183 6.23 8.34 9.04
CA PRO A 183 6.97 9.60 8.95
C PRO A 183 6.20 10.63 8.11
N MET A 184 6.48 11.92 8.31
CA MET A 184 5.85 13.00 7.52
C MET A 184 6.40 12.98 6.11
N LYS A 185 5.53 13.01 5.11
CA LYS A 185 5.97 12.84 3.71
C LYS A 185 5.88 14.13 2.94
N LEU A 186 6.98 14.51 2.29
CA LEU A 186 7.09 15.73 1.50
C LEU A 186 7.60 15.42 0.09
N GLY A 187 6.75 15.67 -0.91
CA GLY A 187 7.10 15.48 -2.31
C GLY A 187 7.72 16.72 -2.90
N ILE A 188 8.96 16.67 -3.33
CA ILE A 188 9.66 17.81 -3.92
C ILE A 188 9.98 17.56 -5.38
N CYS A 189 10.00 18.64 -6.18
CA CYS A 189 10.39 18.57 -7.57
C CYS A 189 11.75 19.25 -7.75
N ILE A 190 12.77 18.46 -8.08
CA ILE A 190 14.15 18.93 -8.29
C ILE A 190 14.57 18.72 -9.75
N PRO A 191 15.61 19.43 -10.23
CA PRO A 191 16.19 19.18 -11.54
C PRO A 191 16.81 17.77 -11.65
N SER A 192 16.75 17.16 -12.84
CA SER A 192 17.24 15.80 -13.10
C SER A 192 18.75 15.61 -12.97
N GLY A 193 19.53 16.68 -13.03
CA GLY A 193 20.98 16.64 -12.80
C GLY A 193 21.37 16.55 -11.33
N CYS A 194 20.41 16.60 -10.40
CA CYS A 194 20.65 16.45 -8.97
C CYS A 194 20.54 14.97 -8.54
N THR A 195 21.63 14.45 -7.99
CA THR A 195 21.70 13.08 -7.48
C THR A 195 21.02 12.96 -6.10
N GLU A 196 20.75 11.73 -5.66
CA GLU A 196 20.22 11.50 -4.30
C GLU A 196 21.21 12.00 -3.22
N ASP A 197 22.52 11.90 -3.46
CA ASP A 197 23.55 12.40 -2.56
C ASP A 197 23.54 13.94 -2.45
N ASP A 198 23.31 14.62 -3.57
CA ASP A 198 23.14 16.08 -3.60
C ASP A 198 21.95 16.50 -2.73
N LEU A 199 20.83 15.78 -2.87
CA LEU A 199 19.62 16.06 -2.11
C LEU A 199 19.82 15.74 -0.61
N MET A 200 20.47 14.62 -0.27
CA MET A 200 20.78 14.29 1.14
C MET A 200 21.63 15.39 1.78
N SER A 201 22.61 15.92 1.06
CA SER A 201 23.48 16.98 1.57
C SER A 201 22.69 18.26 1.89
N ILE A 202 21.69 18.61 1.06
CA ILE A 202 20.75 19.72 1.33
C ILE A 202 19.87 19.41 2.54
N LEU A 203 19.36 18.17 2.64
CA LEU A 203 18.48 17.76 3.74
C LEU A 203 19.21 17.77 5.08
N ILE A 204 20.44 17.27 5.15
CA ILE A 204 21.27 17.30 6.37
C ILE A 204 21.48 18.73 6.83
N PHE A 205 21.82 19.64 5.92
CA PHE A 205 21.99 21.06 6.24
C PHE A 205 20.72 21.69 6.83
N VAL A 206 19.54 21.39 6.25
CA VAL A 206 18.27 21.86 6.80
C VAL A 206 17.95 21.18 8.14
N ALA A 207 18.23 19.88 8.25
CA ALA A 207 17.95 19.05 9.42
C ALA A 207 18.77 19.50 10.64
N GLU A 208 20.07 19.79 10.48
CA GLU A 208 20.95 20.25 11.56
C GLU A 208 20.51 21.59 12.16
N ASN A 209 20.06 22.52 11.31
CA ASN A 209 19.58 23.83 11.75
C ASN A 209 18.33 23.75 12.65
N TYR A 210 17.54 22.69 12.50
CA TYR A 210 16.24 22.56 13.16
C TYR A 210 16.11 21.29 14.03
N LYS A 211 17.16 20.46 14.12
CA LYS A 211 17.23 19.18 14.86
C LYS A 211 16.19 18.15 14.43
N PHE A 212 15.98 17.99 13.13
CA PHE A 212 15.10 16.96 12.58
C PHE A 212 15.88 15.81 11.96
N ASP A 213 15.19 14.71 11.67
CA ASP A 213 15.73 13.61 10.88
C ASP A 213 14.99 13.56 9.53
N ALA A 214 15.73 13.37 8.45
CA ALA A 214 15.21 13.42 7.09
C ALA A 214 15.89 12.36 6.21
N GLU A 215 15.09 11.52 5.57
CA GLU A 215 15.55 10.45 4.70
C GLU A 215 14.88 10.57 3.32
N ILE A 216 15.59 10.25 2.25
CA ILE A 216 14.99 10.17 0.91
C ILE A 216 14.35 8.78 0.76
N ALA A 217 13.04 8.75 0.57
CA ALA A 217 12.31 7.51 0.34
C ALA A 217 12.45 7.01 -1.10
N HIS A 218 12.44 7.93 -2.08
CA HIS A 218 12.79 7.66 -3.48
C HIS A 218 12.84 8.92 -4.33
N CYS A 219 13.54 8.82 -5.45
CA CYS A 219 13.48 9.77 -6.54
C CYS A 219 13.13 9.11 -7.87
N GLU A 220 12.35 9.80 -8.68
CA GLU A 220 11.86 9.32 -9.97
C GLU A 220 11.93 10.41 -11.02
N ILE A 221 12.34 9.97 -12.20
CA ILE A 221 12.40 10.79 -13.41
C ILE A 221 11.48 10.12 -14.41
N LYS A 222 10.85 10.90 -15.30
CA LYS A 222 10.09 10.35 -16.42
C LYS A 222 11.05 9.61 -17.36
N GLN A 223 11.28 8.33 -17.09
CA GLN A 223 12.07 7.45 -17.96
C GLN A 223 11.31 7.23 -19.26
N LYS A 224 12.05 7.11 -20.38
CA LYS A 224 11.48 6.56 -21.62
C LYS A 224 11.19 5.08 -21.40
N GLU A 225 9.97 4.68 -21.72
CA GLU A 225 9.42 3.31 -21.78
C GLU A 225 9.87 2.36 -20.66
N HIS A 226 8.95 2.00 -19.76
CA HIS A 226 9.17 0.90 -18.81
C HIS A 226 9.69 -0.34 -19.54
N THR A 227 10.87 -0.82 -19.17
CA THR A 227 11.40 -2.07 -19.69
C THR A 227 10.59 -3.22 -19.09
N VAL A 228 9.70 -3.80 -19.92
CA VAL A 228 8.87 -4.92 -19.50
C VAL A 228 9.75 -6.15 -19.31
N SER A 229 9.75 -6.72 -18.11
CA SER A 229 10.51 -7.94 -17.81
C SER A 229 9.94 -9.14 -18.56
N GLY A 230 10.78 -10.15 -18.85
CA GLY A 230 10.32 -11.38 -19.50
C GLY A 230 9.18 -12.10 -18.75
N VAL A 231 9.17 -12.00 -17.41
CA VAL A 231 8.09 -12.56 -16.57
C VAL A 231 6.77 -11.82 -16.78
N GLN A 232 6.80 -10.49 -16.89
CA GLN A 232 5.60 -9.69 -17.18
C GLN A 232 5.08 -9.97 -18.59
N VAL A 233 5.95 -10.13 -19.59
CA VAL A 233 5.54 -10.57 -20.93
C VAL A 233 4.87 -11.93 -20.86
N PHE A 234 5.46 -12.89 -20.13
CA PHE A 234 4.86 -14.21 -19.94
C PHE A 234 3.49 -14.13 -19.24
N ALA A 235 3.34 -13.29 -18.22
CA ALA A 235 2.06 -13.07 -17.54
C ALA A 235 0.98 -12.54 -18.51
N VAL A 236 1.30 -11.53 -19.31
CA VAL A 236 0.39 -10.98 -20.33
C VAL A 236 0.02 -12.05 -21.35
N VAL A 237 1.00 -12.81 -21.86
CA VAL A 237 0.74 -13.91 -22.80
C VAL A 237 -0.17 -14.97 -22.19
N ALA A 238 0.06 -15.37 -20.93
CA ALA A 238 -0.78 -16.34 -20.23
C ALA A 238 -2.22 -15.85 -20.09
N ILE A 239 -2.43 -14.57 -19.74
CA ILE A 239 -3.76 -13.95 -19.67
C ILE A 239 -4.43 -13.96 -21.05
N CYS A 240 -3.70 -13.57 -22.11
CA CYS A 240 -4.22 -13.57 -23.47
C CYS A 240 -4.61 -14.99 -23.94
N VAL A 241 -3.82 -16.01 -23.60
CA VAL A 241 -4.14 -17.42 -23.91
C VAL A 241 -5.42 -17.85 -23.18
N LEU A 242 -5.54 -17.57 -21.87
CA LEU A 242 -6.76 -17.89 -21.11
C LEU A 242 -7.99 -17.14 -21.63
N ALA A 243 -7.84 -15.87 -21.98
CA ALA A 243 -8.89 -15.08 -22.61
C ALA A 243 -9.31 -15.68 -23.96
N SER A 244 -8.36 -16.16 -24.77
CA SER A 244 -8.66 -16.83 -26.04
C SER A 244 -9.46 -18.13 -25.81
N PHE A 245 -9.12 -18.94 -24.81
CA PHE A 245 -9.88 -20.15 -24.48
C PHE A 245 -11.27 -19.83 -23.97
N LEU A 246 -11.43 -18.76 -23.20
CA LEU A 246 -12.73 -18.28 -22.74
C LEU A 246 -13.60 -17.83 -23.92
N ILE A 247 -13.05 -17.04 -24.85
CA ILE A 247 -13.76 -16.58 -26.04
C ILE A 247 -14.13 -17.76 -26.94
N LEU A 248 -13.18 -18.65 -27.26
CA LEU A 248 -13.42 -19.82 -28.10
C LEU A 248 -14.41 -20.79 -27.45
N GLY A 249 -14.27 -21.06 -26.15
CA GLY A 249 -15.19 -21.92 -25.40
C GLY A 249 -16.62 -21.38 -25.39
N THR A 250 -16.77 -20.08 -25.18
CA THR A 250 -18.07 -19.39 -25.20
C THR A 250 -18.68 -19.39 -26.61
N TRP A 251 -17.85 -19.11 -27.63
CA TRP A 251 -18.28 -19.15 -29.02
C TRP A 251 -18.74 -20.55 -29.43
N ILE A 252 -17.99 -21.61 -29.08
CA ILE A 252 -18.39 -23.00 -29.33
C ILE A 252 -19.72 -23.32 -28.63
N GLU A 253 -19.93 -22.91 -27.37
CA GLU A 253 -21.21 -23.13 -26.69
C GLU A 253 -22.37 -22.39 -27.38
N MET A 254 -22.14 -21.19 -27.91
CA MET A 254 -23.17 -20.44 -28.65
C MET A 254 -23.45 -21.02 -30.04
N SER A 255 -22.43 -21.54 -30.72
CA SER A 255 -22.55 -22.13 -32.05
C SER A 255 -23.13 -23.54 -32.03
N TYR A 256 -22.96 -24.27 -30.93
CA TYR A 256 -23.69 -25.51 -30.69
C TYR A 256 -25.09 -25.18 -30.15
N GLU A 257 -26.12 -25.22 -31.01
CA GLU A 257 -27.52 -25.34 -30.56
C GLU A 257 -27.66 -26.49 -29.53
N PRO A 258 -28.66 -26.45 -28.63
CA PRO A 258 -28.74 -27.31 -27.44
C PRO A 258 -29.08 -28.77 -27.79
N ILE A 259 -28.21 -29.45 -28.51
CA ILE A 259 -28.26 -30.89 -28.71
C ILE A 259 -27.50 -31.50 -27.53
N HIS A 260 -28.25 -32.15 -26.65
CA HIS A 260 -27.85 -32.79 -25.39
C HIS A 260 -26.71 -33.85 -25.46
N SER A 261 -25.88 -33.86 -26.51
CA SER A 261 -24.80 -34.82 -26.67
C SER A 261 -23.45 -34.19 -26.35
N PRO A 262 -22.69 -34.70 -25.36
CA PRO A 262 -21.34 -34.23 -25.08
C PRO A 262 -20.47 -34.45 -26.32
N SER A 263 -19.76 -33.40 -26.78
CA SER A 263 -18.88 -33.50 -27.95
C SER A 263 -17.97 -34.72 -27.86
N LYS A 264 -17.84 -35.46 -28.97
CA LYS A 264 -16.95 -36.64 -29.07
C LYS A 264 -15.48 -36.24 -29.02
N TYR A 265 -15.14 -35.00 -29.37
CA TYR A 265 -13.76 -34.53 -29.44
C TYR A 265 -13.28 -33.98 -28.09
N LEU A 266 -12.13 -34.48 -27.63
CA LEU A 266 -11.51 -34.05 -26.38
C LEU A 266 -11.23 -32.53 -26.36
N GLY A 267 -10.75 -31.97 -27.48
CA GLY A 267 -10.50 -30.54 -27.62
C GLY A 267 -11.73 -29.67 -27.35
N ASN A 268 -12.88 -30.05 -27.90
CA ASN A 268 -14.14 -29.34 -27.65
C ASN A 268 -14.56 -29.44 -26.18
N ARG A 269 -14.33 -30.58 -25.51
CA ARG A 269 -14.64 -30.73 -24.07
C ARG A 269 -13.77 -29.81 -23.21
N ILE A 270 -12.49 -29.68 -23.57
CA ILE A 270 -11.56 -28.78 -22.89
C ILE A 270 -12.02 -27.33 -23.10
N LEU A 271 -12.25 -26.90 -24.35
CA LEU A 271 -12.68 -25.53 -24.66
C LEU A 271 -14.04 -25.18 -24.03
N LEU A 272 -15.01 -26.09 -24.07
CA LEU A 272 -16.31 -25.91 -23.39
C LEU A 272 -16.18 -25.75 -21.87
N SER A 273 -15.11 -26.28 -21.26
CA SER A 273 -14.83 -26.08 -19.84
C SER A 273 -14.44 -24.63 -19.51
N PHE A 274 -13.98 -23.85 -20.48
CA PHE A 274 -13.66 -22.42 -20.36
C PHE A 274 -14.83 -21.50 -20.73
N SER A 275 -15.96 -22.03 -21.20
CA SER A 275 -17.12 -21.22 -21.60
C SER A 275 -17.61 -20.31 -20.46
N ALA A 276 -17.72 -19.02 -20.74
CA ALA A 276 -18.20 -18.04 -19.78
C ALA A 276 -19.67 -18.28 -19.41
N ILE A 277 -20.51 -18.73 -20.36
CA ILE A 277 -21.94 -18.96 -20.13
C ILE A 277 -22.15 -20.11 -19.14
N SER A 278 -21.56 -21.27 -19.40
CA SER A 278 -21.66 -22.44 -18.52
C SER A 278 -21.06 -22.19 -17.14
N ASN A 279 -19.89 -21.53 -17.07
CA ASN A 279 -19.25 -21.22 -15.80
C ASN A 279 -20.04 -20.17 -15.01
N PHE A 280 -20.58 -19.15 -15.67
CA PHE A 280 -21.42 -18.14 -15.01
C PHE A 280 -22.72 -18.76 -14.47
N LYS A 281 -23.41 -19.60 -15.26
CA LYS A 281 -24.58 -20.37 -14.80
C LYS A 281 -24.26 -21.27 -13.61
N ARG A 282 -23.07 -21.87 -13.57
CA ARG A 282 -22.58 -22.65 -12.41
C ARG A 282 -22.26 -21.78 -11.20
N LEU A 283 -21.66 -20.61 -11.41
CA LEU A 283 -21.28 -19.66 -10.37
C LEU A 283 -22.50 -19.12 -9.62
N ILE A 284 -23.57 -18.75 -10.34
CA ILE A 284 -24.81 -18.23 -9.74
C ILE A 284 -25.76 -19.33 -9.23
N ARG A 285 -25.38 -20.61 -9.37
CA ARG A 285 -26.24 -21.72 -8.98
C ARG A 285 -26.26 -21.89 -7.47
N THR A 286 -27.44 -21.72 -6.89
CA THR A 286 -27.68 -21.88 -5.43
C THR A 286 -28.02 -23.31 -5.00
N LYS A 287 -28.15 -24.25 -5.95
CA LYS A 287 -28.44 -25.67 -5.64
C LYS A 287 -27.23 -26.36 -5.01
N THR A 288 -27.41 -26.87 -3.80
CA THR A 288 -26.39 -27.61 -3.02
C THR A 288 -26.53 -29.12 -3.18
N SER A 289 -25.42 -29.86 -3.19
CA SER A 289 -25.42 -31.33 -3.27
C SER A 289 -25.80 -32.03 -1.95
N ASN A 290 -25.60 -31.38 -0.80
CA ASN A 290 -25.94 -31.89 0.51
C ASN A 290 -26.76 -30.85 1.29
N GLU A 291 -28.05 -31.11 1.46
CA GLU A 291 -28.96 -30.17 2.13
C GLU A 291 -28.57 -29.93 3.59
N ASN A 292 -27.96 -30.92 4.25
CA ASN A 292 -27.57 -30.85 5.65
C ASN A 292 -26.39 -29.90 5.93
N LEU A 293 -25.67 -29.45 4.89
CA LEU A 293 -24.50 -28.56 5.01
C LEU A 293 -24.78 -27.15 4.50
N ARG A 294 -26.05 -26.81 4.21
CA ARG A 294 -26.44 -25.50 3.65
C ARG A 294 -26.04 -24.32 4.54
N CYS A 295 -26.15 -24.46 5.87
CA CYS A 295 -25.78 -23.40 6.81
C CYS A 295 -24.31 -22.98 6.68
N LEU A 296 -23.41 -23.89 6.29
CA LEU A 296 -21.99 -23.59 6.13
C LEU A 296 -21.73 -22.57 5.02
N HIS A 297 -22.54 -22.59 3.95
CA HIS A 297 -22.44 -21.60 2.89
C HIS A 297 -22.83 -20.20 3.39
N GLY A 298 -23.84 -20.10 4.27
CA GLY A 298 -24.21 -18.85 4.92
C GLY A 298 -23.11 -18.32 5.83
N ILE A 299 -22.50 -19.21 6.64
CA ILE A 299 -21.35 -18.85 7.49
C ILE A 299 -20.19 -18.35 6.62
N GLN A 300 -19.81 -19.10 5.57
CA GLN A 300 -18.75 -18.70 4.64
C GLN A 300 -19.00 -17.33 3.99
N PHE A 301 -20.27 -17.03 3.65
CA PHE A 301 -20.65 -15.73 3.11
C PHE A 301 -20.39 -14.61 4.13
N PHE A 302 -20.88 -14.73 5.37
CA PHE A 302 -20.63 -13.71 6.38
C PHE A 302 -19.15 -13.57 6.72
N THR A 303 -18.41 -14.68 6.77
CA THR A 303 -16.96 -14.68 7.01
C THR A 303 -16.21 -13.98 5.88
N ILE A 304 -16.48 -14.28 4.61
CA ILE A 304 -15.76 -13.62 3.50
C ILE A 304 -16.12 -12.14 3.43
N THR A 305 -17.38 -11.77 3.69
CA THR A 305 -17.78 -10.36 3.77
C THR A 305 -17.04 -9.64 4.89
N TRP A 306 -16.86 -10.28 6.05
CA TRP A 306 -16.09 -9.72 7.15
C TRP A 306 -14.62 -9.55 6.78
N VAL A 307 -13.98 -10.54 6.16
CA VAL A 307 -12.59 -10.45 5.66
C VAL A 307 -12.44 -9.29 4.67
N VAL A 308 -13.33 -9.20 3.67
CA VAL A 308 -13.33 -8.12 2.67
C VAL A 308 -13.51 -6.76 3.33
N TYR A 309 -14.46 -6.64 4.27
CA TYR A 309 -14.69 -5.43 5.04
C TYR A 309 -13.45 -5.03 5.85
N GLY A 310 -12.81 -5.98 6.53
CA GLY A 310 -11.56 -5.77 7.26
C GLY A 310 -10.45 -5.22 6.37
N HIS A 311 -10.11 -5.92 5.29
CA HIS A 311 -9.05 -5.48 4.38
C HIS A 311 -9.35 -4.13 3.70
N ALA A 312 -10.60 -3.87 3.33
CA ALA A 312 -10.99 -2.60 2.71
C ALA A 312 -10.75 -1.38 3.63
N TYR A 313 -10.80 -1.55 4.95
CA TYR A 313 -10.53 -0.49 5.92
C TYR A 313 -9.08 -0.50 6.43
N LEU A 314 -8.50 -1.68 6.67
CA LEU A 314 -7.14 -1.81 7.20
C LEU A 314 -6.09 -1.36 6.17
N TYR A 315 -6.23 -1.72 4.89
CA TYR A 315 -5.21 -1.41 3.88
C TYR A 315 -5.07 0.10 3.64
N PRO A 316 -6.15 0.85 3.30
CA PRO A 316 -6.07 2.29 3.18
C PRO A 316 -5.83 2.97 4.53
N GLY A 317 -6.42 2.48 5.63
CA GLY A 317 -6.37 3.15 6.93
C GLY A 317 -5.04 3.04 7.67
N MET A 318 -4.29 1.95 7.48
CA MET A 318 -2.97 1.75 8.10
C MET A 318 -1.79 1.97 7.16
N PHE A 319 -1.92 1.66 5.87
CA PHE A 319 -0.80 1.72 4.92
C PHE A 319 -0.83 2.96 4.03
N SER A 320 -1.98 3.64 3.88
CA SER A 320 -1.92 5.00 3.35
C SER A 320 -1.39 5.89 4.46
N THR A 321 -0.35 6.65 4.14
CA THR A 321 0.38 7.61 4.98
C THR A 321 -0.48 8.82 5.36
N ASN A 322 -1.77 8.59 5.52
CA ASN A 322 -2.79 9.55 5.90
C ASN A 322 -2.85 9.66 7.42
N TYR A 323 -1.97 10.50 7.95
CA TYR A 323 -1.94 10.87 9.35
C TYR A 323 -3.29 11.35 9.90
N SER A 324 -4.20 11.89 9.07
CA SER A 324 -5.51 12.33 9.55
C SER A 324 -6.35 11.14 10.04
N THR A 325 -6.20 9.99 9.39
CA THR A 325 -6.79 8.72 9.84
C THR A 325 -6.12 8.24 11.11
N MET A 326 -4.78 8.27 11.18
CA MET A 326 -4.04 7.85 12.38
C MET A 326 -4.34 8.71 13.62
N PHE A 327 -4.58 10.01 13.44
CA PHE A 327 -4.94 10.91 14.53
C PHE A 327 -6.26 10.53 15.20
N ARG A 328 -7.21 10.03 14.39
CA ARG A 328 -8.56 9.61 14.78
C ARG A 328 -8.66 8.12 15.10
N MET A 329 -7.70 7.29 14.67
CA MET A 329 -7.65 5.85 14.92
C MET A 329 -7.89 5.47 16.39
N PRO A 330 -7.28 6.13 17.39
CA PRO A 330 -7.58 5.87 18.79
C PRO A 330 -9.09 5.97 19.10
N ASP A 331 -9.73 7.05 18.66
CA ASP A 331 -11.15 7.30 18.93
C ASP A 331 -12.05 6.34 18.12
N VAL A 332 -11.71 6.06 16.87
CA VAL A 332 -12.47 5.15 16.01
C VAL A 332 -12.38 3.71 16.51
N THR A 333 -11.18 3.23 16.83
CA THR A 333 -10.95 1.84 17.27
C THR A 333 -11.55 1.58 18.65
N SER A 334 -11.79 2.60 19.48
CA SER A 334 -12.53 2.44 20.73
C SER A 334 -14.01 2.05 20.54
N GLN A 335 -14.56 2.22 19.34
CA GLN A 335 -15.96 1.91 19.07
C GLN A 335 -16.18 0.39 18.91
N PRO A 336 -17.27 -0.18 19.46
CA PRO A 336 -17.52 -1.63 19.39
C PRO A 336 -17.60 -2.19 17.96
N VAL A 337 -18.15 -1.41 17.02
CA VAL A 337 -18.23 -1.84 15.61
C VAL A 337 -16.86 -1.87 14.94
N ALA A 338 -15.97 -0.93 15.29
CA ALA A 338 -14.62 -0.89 14.76
C ALA A 338 -13.75 -2.07 15.24
N GLN A 339 -14.09 -2.68 16.38
CA GLN A 339 -13.41 -3.89 16.87
C GLN A 339 -13.58 -5.08 15.93
N MET A 340 -14.64 -5.11 15.11
CA MET A 340 -14.76 -6.11 14.04
C MET A 340 -13.66 -5.93 12.99
N ILE A 341 -13.24 -4.69 12.73
CA ILE A 341 -12.18 -4.40 11.75
C ILE A 341 -10.81 -4.71 12.35
N VAL A 342 -10.55 -4.25 13.58
CA VAL A 342 -9.27 -4.45 14.28
C VAL A 342 -8.98 -5.94 14.49
N ASN A 343 -9.99 -6.72 14.88
CA ASN A 343 -9.89 -8.16 15.07
C ASN A 343 -10.32 -8.95 13.82
N GLY A 344 -10.11 -8.38 12.62
CA GLY A 344 -10.54 -9.01 11.36
C GLY A 344 -9.84 -10.34 11.06
N SER A 345 -8.66 -10.59 11.64
CA SER A 345 -7.94 -11.87 11.53
C SER A 345 -8.75 -13.04 12.10
N GLU A 346 -9.56 -12.81 13.13
CA GLU A 346 -10.40 -13.83 13.78
C GLU A 346 -11.45 -14.42 12.82
N ALA A 347 -11.78 -13.73 11.73
CA ALA A 347 -12.64 -14.26 10.68
C ALA A 347 -12.06 -15.56 10.07
N ILE A 348 -10.73 -15.66 9.99
CA ILE A 348 -10.03 -16.78 9.36
C ILE A 348 -10.24 -18.08 10.12
N ASP A 349 -10.41 -18.02 11.44
CA ASP A 349 -10.71 -19.20 12.28
C ASP A 349 -11.97 -19.92 11.83
N THR A 350 -12.96 -19.17 11.32
CA THR A 350 -14.18 -19.77 10.78
C THR A 350 -13.89 -20.63 9.56
N PHE A 351 -12.98 -20.20 8.68
CA PHE A 351 -12.56 -21.00 7.53
C PHE A 351 -11.74 -22.22 7.93
N LEU A 352 -10.81 -22.07 8.88
CA LEU A 352 -10.03 -23.19 9.40
C LEU A 352 -10.93 -24.24 10.07
N PHE A 353 -11.92 -23.80 10.86
CA PHE A 353 -12.91 -24.66 11.50
C PHE A 353 -13.75 -25.42 10.45
N ILE A 354 -14.32 -24.71 9.47
CA ILE A 354 -15.11 -25.35 8.40
C ILE A 354 -14.25 -26.33 7.60
N GLY A 355 -13.00 -25.96 7.32
CA GLY A 355 -12.01 -26.83 6.69
C GLY A 355 -11.83 -28.14 7.47
N GLY A 356 -11.42 -28.05 8.74
CA GLY A 356 -11.21 -29.22 9.60
C GLY A 356 -12.46 -30.08 9.77
N MET A 357 -13.62 -29.46 9.97
CA MET A 357 -14.90 -30.16 10.09
C MET A 357 -15.25 -30.92 8.81
N LEU A 358 -15.12 -30.30 7.62
CA LEU A 358 -15.42 -30.97 6.36
C LEU A 358 -14.44 -32.11 6.08
N VAL A 359 -13.16 -31.94 6.37
CA VAL A 359 -12.15 -32.99 6.23
C VAL A 359 -12.50 -34.18 7.11
N CYS A 360 -12.84 -33.95 8.38
CA CYS A 360 -13.26 -34.99 9.30
C CYS A 360 -14.55 -35.68 8.83
N TYR A 361 -15.60 -34.91 8.54
CA TYR A 361 -16.91 -35.41 8.13
C TYR A 361 -16.82 -36.27 6.86
N LEU A 362 -16.16 -35.77 5.82
CA LEU A 362 -16.04 -36.47 4.53
C LEU A 362 -15.14 -37.71 4.64
N THR A 363 -14.04 -37.63 5.40
CA THR A 363 -13.12 -38.77 5.55
C THR A 363 -13.74 -39.88 6.38
N VAL A 364 -14.39 -39.56 7.50
CA VAL A 364 -15.11 -40.55 8.31
C VAL A 364 -16.26 -41.16 7.52
N LYS A 365 -17.05 -40.35 6.78
CA LYS A 365 -18.08 -40.86 5.87
C LYS A 365 -17.51 -41.87 4.87
N ARG A 366 -16.42 -41.52 4.19
CA ARG A 366 -15.80 -42.38 3.19
C ARG A 366 -15.25 -43.70 3.77
N VAL A 367 -14.55 -43.64 4.89
CA VAL A 367 -13.82 -44.80 5.44
C VAL A 367 -14.72 -45.68 6.31
N LYS A 368 -15.51 -45.09 7.22
CA LYS A 368 -16.36 -45.86 8.15
C LYS A 368 -17.70 -46.25 7.56
N PHE A 369 -18.36 -45.34 6.84
CA PHE A 369 -19.72 -45.58 6.35
C PHE A 369 -19.72 -46.17 4.92
N GLU A 370 -18.89 -45.65 4.02
CA GLU A 370 -18.79 -46.16 2.64
C GLU A 370 -17.77 -47.31 2.47
N LYS A 371 -17.01 -47.63 3.53
CA LYS A 371 -15.97 -48.69 3.56
C LYS A 371 -14.93 -48.58 2.42
N LYS A 372 -14.67 -47.36 1.94
CA LYS A 372 -13.65 -47.10 0.91
C LYS A 372 -12.29 -46.88 1.56
N SER A 373 -11.24 -47.29 0.87
CA SER A 373 -9.86 -47.03 1.31
C SER A 373 -9.55 -45.53 1.36
N PHE A 374 -8.71 -45.17 2.33
CA PHE A 374 -8.13 -43.83 2.45
C PHE A 374 -6.75 -43.82 1.82
N ASN A 375 -6.60 -43.15 0.69
CA ASN A 375 -5.31 -42.95 0.03
C ASN A 375 -4.77 -41.56 0.38
N ILE A 376 -3.69 -41.51 1.17
CA ILE A 376 -3.02 -40.28 1.60
C ILE A 376 -2.53 -39.49 0.38
N PHE A 377 -1.96 -40.17 -0.62
CA PHE A 377 -1.45 -39.50 -1.81
C PHE A 377 -2.58 -38.77 -2.56
N SER A 378 -3.71 -39.44 -2.78
CA SER A 378 -4.88 -38.82 -3.41
C SER A 378 -5.43 -37.66 -2.58
N PHE A 379 -5.48 -37.81 -1.25
CA PHE A 379 -5.93 -36.78 -0.32
C PHE A 379 -5.10 -35.49 -0.49
N ILE A 380 -3.77 -35.61 -0.44
CA ILE A 380 -2.84 -34.47 -0.61
C ILE A 380 -2.93 -33.90 -2.04
N PHE A 381 -2.89 -34.77 -3.05
CA PHE A 381 -2.89 -34.36 -4.45
C PHE A 381 -4.14 -33.54 -4.81
N TYR A 382 -5.34 -33.97 -4.40
CA TYR A 382 -6.57 -33.24 -4.72
C TYR A 382 -6.63 -31.85 -4.05
N LYS A 383 -6.07 -31.71 -2.84
CA LYS A 383 -6.00 -30.40 -2.17
C LYS A 383 -5.02 -29.47 -2.89
N LEU A 384 -3.82 -29.96 -3.21
CA LEU A 384 -2.81 -29.19 -3.95
C LEU A 384 -3.30 -28.81 -5.35
N TRP A 385 -3.87 -29.75 -6.10
CA TRP A 385 -4.39 -29.49 -7.45
C TRP A 385 -5.52 -28.45 -7.46
N ARG A 386 -6.26 -28.33 -6.36
CA ARG A 386 -7.32 -27.33 -6.22
C ARG A 386 -6.77 -25.93 -5.93
N ILE A 387 -5.71 -25.82 -5.12
CA ILE A 387 -5.24 -24.53 -4.59
C ILE A 387 -4.06 -23.98 -5.39
N ALA A 388 -3.06 -24.81 -5.69
CA ALA A 388 -1.81 -24.38 -6.30
C ALA A 388 -2.00 -23.67 -7.65
N PRO A 389 -2.83 -24.16 -8.60
CA PRO A 389 -2.98 -23.46 -9.88
C PRO A 389 -3.53 -22.03 -9.73
N VAL A 390 -4.45 -21.82 -8.79
CA VAL A 390 -5.02 -20.49 -8.53
C VAL A 390 -3.99 -19.58 -7.87
N LEU A 391 -3.26 -20.08 -6.87
CA LEU A 391 -2.22 -19.30 -6.20
C LEU A 391 -1.09 -18.91 -7.16
N TYR A 392 -0.63 -19.83 -8.01
CA TYR A 392 0.42 -19.55 -8.99
C TYR A 392 -0.03 -18.54 -10.04
N PHE A 393 -1.31 -18.57 -10.43
CA PHE A 393 -1.88 -17.57 -11.32
C PHE A 393 -1.94 -16.19 -10.66
N ILE A 394 -2.32 -16.10 -9.38
CA ILE A 394 -2.32 -14.84 -8.63
C ILE A 394 -0.89 -14.30 -8.49
N LEU A 395 0.09 -15.15 -8.15
CA LEU A 395 1.50 -14.76 -8.12
C LEU A 395 1.95 -14.20 -9.48
N LEU A 396 1.59 -14.87 -10.57
CA LEU A 396 1.93 -14.42 -11.92
C LEU A 396 1.33 -13.04 -12.23
N ILE A 397 0.04 -12.84 -11.94
CA ILE A 397 -0.63 -11.53 -12.16
C ILE A 397 -0.03 -10.44 -11.27
N SER A 398 0.37 -10.77 -10.04
CA SER A 398 0.94 -9.77 -9.11
C SER A 398 2.20 -9.09 -9.67
N THR A 399 2.95 -9.76 -10.55
CA THR A 399 4.13 -9.18 -11.23
C THR A 399 3.78 -8.03 -12.19
N LEU A 400 2.52 -7.95 -12.62
CA LEU A 400 2.00 -6.85 -13.45
C LEU A 400 1.64 -5.62 -12.63
N GLY A 401 1.59 -5.72 -11.30
CA GLY A 401 1.23 -4.64 -10.39
C GLY A 401 1.90 -3.30 -10.73
N PRO A 402 3.25 -3.24 -10.84
CA PRO A 402 3.97 -2.00 -11.17
C PRO A 402 3.62 -1.36 -12.52
N LEU A 403 3.00 -2.10 -13.44
CA LEU A 403 2.59 -1.59 -14.76
C LEU A 403 1.19 -0.97 -14.73
N LEU A 404 0.40 -1.20 -13.66
CA LEU A 404 -0.98 -0.75 -13.56
C LEU A 404 -1.14 0.69 -13.07
N GLY A 405 -0.06 1.32 -12.61
CA GLY A 405 -0.09 2.68 -12.10
C GLY A 405 1.29 3.25 -11.81
N SER A 406 1.31 4.53 -11.48
CA SER A 406 2.47 5.28 -11.00
C SER A 406 1.99 6.35 -10.02
N GLY A 407 2.90 6.93 -9.26
CA GLY A 407 2.59 8.01 -8.33
C GLY A 407 3.20 7.82 -6.94
N PRO A 408 3.17 8.88 -6.12
CA PRO A 408 3.97 8.94 -4.90
C PRO A 408 3.55 7.89 -3.86
N VAL A 409 2.24 7.73 -3.64
CA VAL A 409 1.71 6.71 -2.74
C VAL A 409 1.78 5.31 -3.37
N PHE A 410 1.69 5.22 -4.69
CA PHE A 410 1.74 3.96 -5.41
C PHE A 410 3.10 3.29 -5.24
N HIS A 411 4.19 4.04 -5.42
CA HIS A 411 5.54 3.51 -5.24
C HIS A 411 5.79 3.06 -3.80
N GLU A 412 5.33 3.78 -2.80
CA GLU A 412 5.48 3.34 -1.41
C GLU A 412 4.70 2.05 -1.11
N THR A 413 3.44 1.99 -1.55
CA THR A 413 2.56 0.86 -1.25
C THR A 413 2.98 -0.39 -2.03
N MET A 414 3.40 -0.21 -3.29
CA MET A 414 3.70 -1.29 -4.21
C MET A 414 5.15 -1.71 -4.20
N ARG A 415 6.12 -0.83 -3.90
CA ARG A 415 7.54 -1.18 -3.97
C ARG A 415 7.88 -2.30 -3.00
N ASP A 416 7.51 -2.17 -1.73
CA ASP A 416 7.79 -3.21 -0.73
C ASP A 416 7.05 -4.50 -1.07
N SER A 417 5.75 -4.41 -1.35
CA SER A 417 4.91 -5.56 -1.70
C SER A 417 5.41 -6.33 -2.93
N VAL A 418 5.86 -5.62 -3.97
CA VAL A 418 6.29 -6.22 -5.25
C VAL A 418 7.76 -6.64 -5.21
N TYR A 419 8.65 -5.85 -4.59
CA TYR A 419 10.05 -6.20 -4.45
C TYR A 419 10.24 -7.44 -3.57
N SER A 420 9.55 -7.50 -2.42
CA SER A 420 9.47 -8.70 -1.60
C SER A 420 8.90 -9.88 -2.40
N CYS A 421 7.95 -9.64 -3.31
CA CYS A 421 7.49 -10.69 -4.22
C CYS A 421 8.54 -11.19 -5.21
N PHE A 422 9.34 -10.33 -5.82
CA PHE A 422 10.40 -10.79 -6.73
C PHE A 422 11.47 -11.62 -6.03
N GLN A 423 11.75 -11.36 -4.75
CA GLN A 423 12.72 -12.11 -3.96
C GLN A 423 12.13 -13.39 -3.32
N SER A 424 10.89 -13.32 -2.85
CA SER A 424 10.29 -14.31 -1.94
C SER A 424 9.10 -15.07 -2.54
N TRP A 425 8.83 -14.97 -3.85
CA TRP A 425 7.70 -15.68 -4.50
C TRP A 425 7.69 -17.19 -4.23
N TRP A 426 8.87 -17.81 -4.11
CA TRP A 426 9.04 -19.24 -3.89
C TRP A 426 8.45 -19.69 -2.55
N GLN A 427 8.39 -18.81 -1.55
CA GLN A 427 7.77 -19.09 -0.25
C GLN A 427 6.27 -19.38 -0.38
N ASN A 428 5.58 -18.64 -1.26
CA ASN A 428 4.16 -18.89 -1.58
C ASN A 428 4.01 -20.16 -2.41
N ALA A 429 4.92 -20.39 -3.36
CA ALA A 429 4.88 -21.58 -4.20
C ALA A 429 5.00 -22.88 -3.38
N LEU A 430 5.79 -22.83 -2.30
CA LEU A 430 5.99 -23.94 -1.36
C LEU A 430 4.98 -23.97 -0.20
N PHE A 431 4.06 -22.99 -0.10
CA PHE A 431 3.10 -22.86 0.99
C PHE A 431 3.74 -22.76 2.39
N ILE A 432 4.81 -21.97 2.51
CA ILE A 432 5.58 -21.76 3.75
C ILE A 432 5.78 -20.29 4.09
N ASN A 433 5.12 -19.38 3.36
CA ASN A 433 5.27 -17.94 3.57
C ASN A 433 4.87 -17.50 4.99
N ASN A 434 3.99 -18.23 5.68
CA ASN A 434 3.58 -17.95 7.06
C ASN A 434 4.64 -18.29 8.14
N PHE A 435 5.84 -18.71 7.76
CA PHE A 435 6.99 -18.88 8.67
C PHE A 435 8.03 -17.75 8.54
N PHE A 436 7.72 -16.71 7.77
CA PHE A 436 8.61 -15.58 7.52
C PHE A 436 7.96 -14.29 8.02
N HIS A 437 8.82 -13.29 8.26
CA HIS A 437 8.40 -11.97 8.69
C HIS A 437 7.45 -11.31 7.68
N ALA A 438 6.39 -10.65 8.17
CA ALA A 438 5.36 -10.04 7.31
C ALA A 438 5.94 -9.18 6.17
N LYS A 439 6.96 -8.36 6.45
CA LYS A 439 7.63 -7.49 5.45
C LYS A 439 8.36 -8.27 4.34
N GLU A 440 8.78 -9.50 4.62
CA GLU A 440 9.49 -10.38 3.68
C GLU A 440 8.54 -11.27 2.88
N MET A 441 7.29 -11.40 3.33
CA MET A 441 6.28 -12.23 2.70
C MET A 441 5.83 -11.61 1.38
N CYS A 442 5.86 -12.41 0.32
CA CYS A 442 5.12 -12.07 -0.90
C CYS A 442 3.62 -12.28 -0.67
N LEU A 443 2.77 -11.33 -1.07
CA LEU A 443 1.31 -11.40 -0.91
C LEU A 443 0.88 -11.77 0.50
N GLU A 444 1.16 -10.91 1.49
CA GLU A 444 0.94 -11.17 2.93
C GLU A 444 -0.39 -11.88 3.23
N HIS A 445 -1.49 -11.47 2.61
CA HIS A 445 -2.83 -12.03 2.79
C HIS A 445 -2.98 -13.53 2.43
N THR A 446 -2.00 -14.16 1.77
CA THR A 446 -2.03 -15.61 1.45
C THR A 446 -1.53 -16.49 2.60
N TRP A 447 -1.04 -15.92 3.71
CA TRP A 447 -0.52 -16.65 4.87
C TRP A 447 -1.48 -17.74 5.36
N PHE A 448 -2.78 -17.45 5.36
CA PHE A 448 -3.80 -18.39 5.85
C PHE A 448 -4.00 -19.57 4.90
N VAL A 449 -3.72 -19.41 3.60
CA VAL A 449 -3.81 -20.50 2.60
C VAL A 449 -2.71 -21.53 2.87
N SER A 450 -1.50 -21.06 3.19
CA SER A 450 -0.38 -21.90 3.60
C SER A 450 -0.68 -22.61 4.92
N CYS A 451 -1.19 -21.87 5.91
CA CYS A 451 -1.66 -22.43 7.17
C CYS A 451 -2.74 -23.51 6.96
N GLU A 452 -3.73 -23.27 6.11
CA GLU A 452 -4.80 -24.24 5.82
C GLU A 452 -4.25 -25.53 5.20
N LEU A 453 -3.27 -25.45 4.29
CA LEU A 453 -2.61 -26.62 3.72
C LEU A 453 -1.80 -27.38 4.79
N GLN A 454 -1.02 -26.67 5.60
CA GLN A 454 -0.23 -27.26 6.68
C GLN A 454 -1.13 -27.98 7.70
N LEU A 455 -2.20 -27.33 8.15
CA LEU A 455 -3.20 -27.94 9.04
C LEU A 455 -3.94 -29.10 8.37
N TYR A 456 -4.21 -29.03 7.07
CA TYR A 456 -4.79 -30.15 6.32
C TYR A 456 -3.86 -31.37 6.31
N LEU A 457 -2.56 -31.18 6.14
CA LEU A 457 -1.57 -32.26 6.24
C LEU A 457 -1.48 -32.81 7.67
N LEU A 458 -1.43 -31.92 8.68
CA LEU A 458 -1.39 -32.31 10.09
C LEU A 458 -2.67 -33.02 10.55
N SER A 459 -3.82 -32.72 9.93
CA SER A 459 -5.11 -33.34 10.25
C SER A 459 -5.08 -34.87 10.13
N ILE A 460 -4.17 -35.41 9.31
CA ILE A 460 -3.95 -36.84 9.13
C ILE A 460 -3.61 -37.51 10.48
N PHE A 461 -2.78 -36.87 11.31
CA PHE A 461 -2.39 -37.38 12.63
C PHE A 461 -3.54 -37.40 13.64
N VAL A 462 -4.60 -36.61 13.40
CA VAL A 462 -5.81 -36.61 14.22
C VAL A 462 -6.84 -37.60 13.68
N ILE A 463 -7.01 -37.64 12.36
CA ILE A 463 -8.05 -38.43 11.69
C ILE A 463 -7.74 -39.92 11.75
N PHE A 464 -6.48 -40.34 11.58
CA PHE A 464 -6.12 -41.76 11.66
C PHE A 464 -6.46 -42.38 13.03
N PRO A 465 -6.05 -41.80 14.17
CA PRO A 465 -6.47 -42.28 15.49
C PRO A 465 -7.98 -42.25 15.67
N LEU A 466 -8.68 -41.23 15.17
CA LEU A 466 -10.14 -41.12 15.26
C LEU A 466 -10.86 -42.23 14.49
N ILE A 467 -10.37 -42.58 13.30
CA ILE A 467 -10.89 -43.71 12.51
C ILE A 467 -10.57 -45.03 13.22
N TRP A 468 -9.38 -45.19 13.79
CA TRP A 468 -9.00 -46.43 14.46
C TRP A 468 -9.80 -46.65 15.74
N SER A 469 -9.86 -45.64 16.62
CA SER A 469 -10.61 -45.65 17.88
C SER A 469 -11.13 -44.26 18.22
N LYS A 470 -12.45 -44.12 18.33
CA LYS A 470 -13.10 -42.85 18.70
C LYS A 470 -12.56 -42.30 20.03
N LYS A 471 -12.29 -43.16 21.01
CA LYS A 471 -11.78 -42.74 22.34
C LYS A 471 -10.38 -42.14 22.23
N ILE A 472 -9.48 -42.79 21.49
CA ILE A 472 -8.10 -42.33 21.30
C ILE A 472 -8.09 -41.02 20.52
N GLY A 473 -8.85 -40.94 19.42
CA GLY A 473 -8.95 -39.71 18.63
C GLY A 473 -9.53 -38.53 19.42
N MET A 474 -10.55 -38.75 20.25
CA MET A 474 -11.09 -37.68 21.11
C MET A 474 -10.11 -37.27 22.21
N ALA A 475 -9.42 -38.21 22.85
CA ALA A 475 -8.41 -37.90 23.86
C ALA A 475 -7.24 -37.10 23.27
N LEU A 476 -6.75 -37.49 22.09
CA LEU A 476 -5.69 -36.77 21.38
C LEU A 476 -6.14 -35.35 21.00
N ASN A 477 -7.36 -35.19 20.48
CA ASN A 477 -7.92 -33.87 20.19
C ASN A 477 -8.01 -32.99 21.44
N ALA A 478 -8.52 -33.54 22.55
CA ALA A 478 -8.60 -32.79 23.81
C ALA A 478 -7.21 -32.36 24.29
N LEU A 479 -6.21 -33.24 24.18
CA LEU A 479 -4.83 -32.91 24.53
C LEU A 479 -4.26 -31.78 23.65
N ILE A 480 -4.49 -31.82 22.33
CA ILE A 480 -4.04 -30.78 21.41
C ILE A 480 -4.70 -29.44 21.74
N VAL A 481 -6.02 -29.43 21.98
CA VAL A 481 -6.76 -28.21 22.33
C VAL A 481 -6.25 -27.62 23.66
N VAL A 482 -6.14 -28.43 24.70
CA VAL A 482 -5.63 -27.96 26.01
C VAL A 482 -4.18 -27.50 25.90
N GLY A 483 -3.34 -28.26 25.19
CA GLY A 483 -1.94 -27.88 24.95
C GLY A 483 -1.81 -26.57 24.20
N SER A 484 -2.63 -26.34 23.17
CA SER A 484 -2.70 -25.07 22.44
C SER A 484 -3.09 -23.90 23.34
N VAL A 485 -4.17 -24.04 24.13
CA VAL A 485 -4.64 -22.97 25.03
C VAL A 485 -3.59 -22.64 26.08
N VAL A 486 -2.97 -23.65 26.69
CA VAL A 486 -1.91 -23.45 27.69
C VAL A 486 -0.68 -22.81 27.06
N TYR A 487 -0.25 -23.29 25.90
CA TYR A 487 0.89 -22.71 25.18
C TYR A 487 0.66 -21.23 24.87
N THR A 488 -0.48 -20.88 24.28
CA THR A 488 -0.82 -19.48 23.98
C THR A 488 -0.85 -18.65 25.26
N GLY A 489 -1.50 -19.12 26.33
CA GLY A 489 -1.55 -18.40 27.60
C GLY A 489 -0.17 -18.18 28.23
N VAL A 490 0.71 -19.17 28.17
CA VAL A 490 2.10 -19.10 28.65
C VAL A 490 2.89 -18.07 27.84
N VAL A 491 2.84 -18.13 26.51
CA VAL A 491 3.54 -17.18 25.62
C VAL A 491 3.02 -15.76 25.86
N THR A 492 1.70 -15.54 25.91
CA THR A 492 1.12 -14.22 26.18
C THR A 492 1.58 -13.65 27.53
N TYR A 493 1.66 -14.49 28.57
CA TYR A 493 2.12 -14.05 29.89
C TYR A 493 3.61 -13.71 29.93
N PHE A 494 4.47 -14.56 29.36
CA PHE A 494 5.93 -14.36 29.40
C PHE A 494 6.40 -13.18 28.54
N PHE A 495 5.71 -12.90 27.43
CA PHE A 495 6.10 -11.83 26.49
C PHE A 495 5.28 -10.53 26.64
N ASP A 496 4.46 -10.44 27.70
CA ASP A 496 3.58 -9.30 27.99
C ASP A 496 2.81 -8.82 26.75
N LEU A 497 2.13 -9.78 26.10
CA LEU A 497 1.41 -9.53 24.85
C LEU A 497 0.01 -9.00 25.12
N SER A 498 -0.48 -8.19 24.19
CA SER A 498 -1.90 -7.85 24.14
C SER A 498 -2.74 -9.11 23.90
N PRO A 499 -3.93 -9.23 24.50
CA PRO A 499 -4.82 -10.37 24.31
C PRO A 499 -5.42 -10.43 22.90
N THR A 500 -5.32 -9.35 22.12
CA THR A 500 -5.76 -9.26 20.72
C THR A 500 -4.73 -8.50 19.89
N VAL A 501 -4.89 -8.53 18.55
CA VAL A 501 -4.07 -7.72 17.65
C VAL A 501 -4.30 -6.24 17.98
N THR A 502 -3.31 -5.63 18.62
CA THR A 502 -3.26 -4.19 18.84
C THR A 502 -2.31 -3.56 17.83
N ILE A 503 -2.66 -2.40 17.28
CA ILE A 503 -1.74 -1.61 16.46
C ILE A 503 -0.68 -1.04 17.42
N THR A 504 0.37 -1.82 17.59
CA THR A 504 1.52 -1.56 18.44
C THR A 504 2.76 -1.87 17.64
N HIS A 505 3.71 -0.97 17.66
CA HIS A 505 5.02 -1.22 17.10
C HIS A 505 5.75 -2.12 18.07
N LEU A 506 6.05 -3.33 17.62
CA LEU A 506 6.86 -4.29 18.36
C LEU A 506 8.29 -3.75 18.45
N ASN A 507 9.00 -4.03 19.54
CA ASN A 507 10.43 -3.80 19.57
C ASN A 507 11.06 -4.69 18.47
N PRO A 508 12.02 -4.22 17.66
CA PRO A 508 12.74 -5.08 16.70
C PRO A 508 13.25 -6.39 17.32
N ASP A 509 13.63 -6.38 18.60
CA ASP A 509 14.05 -7.58 19.32
C ASP A 509 12.90 -8.58 19.60
N ASP A 510 11.67 -8.09 19.66
CA ASP A 510 10.46 -8.91 19.81
C ASP A 510 9.96 -9.46 18.46
N GLU A 511 10.33 -8.86 17.33
CA GLU A 511 9.93 -9.35 15.99
C GLU A 511 10.42 -10.79 15.74
N ARG A 512 11.56 -11.19 16.33
CA ARG A 512 12.14 -12.54 16.21
C ARG A 512 11.29 -13.66 16.82
N VAL A 513 10.36 -13.33 17.72
CA VAL A 513 9.55 -14.32 18.45
C VAL A 513 8.20 -14.57 17.77
N PHE A 514 7.71 -13.62 16.96
CA PHE A 514 6.30 -13.56 16.59
C PHE A 514 6.01 -13.61 15.08
N PHE A 515 6.99 -13.43 14.21
CA PHE A 515 6.80 -13.57 12.77
C PHE A 515 7.83 -14.48 12.14
#